data_AF-A0AAU7CMY1-F1
#
_entry.id   AF-A0AAU7CMY1-F1
#
_cell.length_a   1.000
_cell.length_b   1.000
_cell.length_c   1.000
_cell.angle_alpha   90.00
_cell.angle_beta   90.00
_cell.angle_gamma   90.00
#
_symmetry.space_group_name_H-M   'P 1'
#
loop_
_entity.id
_entity.type
_entity.pdbx_description
1 polymer ?
#
loop_
_entity_poly.entity_id
_entity_poly.type
_entity_poly.pdbx_seq_one_letter_code
_entity_poly.pdbx_strand_id
1 'polypeptide(L)'
;MATERQVQETVSQCVACMVFYFNSRKSRGIKTAITAEFQDVALLVTGWGLGASEIGDSLLRPIEDELVVRYGTVEGLKLSNEFAEVFNGLAGTGPVLTLTTA
;
A
#
# COMPACT_ATOMS: atom_id res chain seq x y z
N MET A 1 10.64 5.47 16.01
CA MET A 1 9.23 5.38 16.38
C MET A 1 8.48 6.46 15.61
N ALA A 2 7.57 6.08 14.72
CA ALA A 2 6.72 7.04 14.01
C ALA A 2 5.72 7.68 14.97
N THR A 3 5.38 8.94 14.71
CA THR A 3 4.25 9.60 15.39
C THR A 3 2.93 9.15 14.75
N GLU A 4 1.85 9.19 15.52
CA GLU A 4 0.50 8.87 15.03
C GLU A 4 0.13 9.71 13.79
N ARG A 5 0.53 10.99 13.79
CA ARG A 5 0.33 11.89 12.65
C ARG A 5 1.04 11.39 11.39
N GLN A 6 2.29 10.96 11.50
CA GLN A 6 3.05 10.43 10.37
C GLN A 6 2.37 9.17 9.80
N VAL A 7 1.90 8.28 10.68
CA VAL A 7 1.17 7.07 10.27
C VAL A 7 -0.10 7.45 9.51
N GLN A 8 -0.92 8.38 10.03
CA GLN A 8 -2.17 8.81 9.39
C GLN A 8 -1.94 9.50 8.04
N GLU A 9 -0.91 10.34 7.93
CA GLU A 9 -0.53 11.02 6.68
C GLU A 9 -0.10 9.98 5.63
N THR A 10 0.70 8.99 6.02
CA THR A 10 1.13 7.91 5.13
C THR A 10 -0.04 7.02 4.70
N VAL A 11 -0.94 6.64 5.61
CA VAL A 11 -2.18 5.90 5.27
C VAL A 11 -2.99 6.70 4.26
N SER A 12 -3.18 8.00 4.48
CA SER A 12 -3.94 8.86 3.58
C SER A 12 -3.30 8.95 2.18
N GLN A 13 -1.97 9.06 2.11
CA GLN A 13 -1.23 9.06 0.85
C GLN A 13 -1.39 7.72 0.12
N CYS A 14 -1.23 6.59 0.80
CA CYS A 14 -1.40 5.26 0.19
C CYS A 14 -2.81 5.06 -0.37
N VAL A 15 -3.83 5.44 0.39
CA VAL A 15 -5.23 5.38 -0.07
C VAL A 15 -5.42 6.25 -1.32
N ALA A 16 -4.92 7.48 -1.31
CA ALA A 16 -5.02 8.37 -2.47
C ALA A 16 -4.35 7.78 -3.73
N CYS A 17 -3.16 7.18 -3.58
CA CYS A 17 -2.47 6.48 -4.66
C CYS A 17 -3.27 5.28 -5.18
N MET A 18 -3.87 4.47 -4.30
CA MET A 18 -4.70 3.32 -4.69
C MET A 18 -6.00 3.74 -5.38
N VAL A 19 -6.63 4.81 -4.92
CA VAL A 19 -7.81 5.40 -5.57
C VAL A 19 -7.46 5.90 -6.97
N PHE A 20 -6.32 6.60 -7.10
CA PHE A 20 -5.83 7.06 -8.39
C PHE A 20 -5.50 5.89 -9.33
N TYR A 21 -4.86 4.84 -8.82
CA TYR A 21 -4.55 3.62 -9.56
C TYR A 21 -5.81 2.98 -10.17
N PHE A 22 -6.81 2.77 -9.32
CA PHE A 22 -8.08 2.15 -9.68
C PHE A 22 -8.80 2.97 -10.76
N ASN A 23 -8.91 4.29 -10.56
CA ASN A 23 -9.60 5.19 -11.49
C ASN A 23 -8.87 5.35 -12.83
N SER A 24 -7.55 5.18 -12.86
CA SER A 24 -6.74 5.28 -14.09
C SER A 24 -6.84 4.05 -15.01
N ARG A 25 -7.77 3.12 -14.72
CA ARG A 25 -7.90 1.82 -15.40
C ARG A 25 -6.60 1.00 -15.40
N LYS A 26 -5.74 1.22 -14.40
CA LYS A 26 -4.50 0.45 -14.19
C LYS A 26 -3.56 0.43 -15.41
N SER A 27 -3.45 1.54 -16.14
CA SER A 27 -2.55 1.61 -17.32
C SER A 27 -1.10 1.31 -16.92
N ARG A 28 -0.30 0.79 -17.87
CA ARG A 28 1.09 0.36 -17.59
C ARG A 28 1.95 1.49 -17.01
N GLY A 29 1.85 2.71 -17.54
CA GLY A 29 2.62 3.86 -17.03
C GLY A 29 2.24 4.25 -15.60
N ILE A 30 0.95 4.18 -15.29
CA ILE A 30 0.42 4.48 -13.95
C ILE A 30 0.82 3.40 -12.94
N LYS A 31 0.83 2.14 -13.37
CA LYS A 31 1.30 0.99 -12.57
C LYS A 31 2.76 1.15 -12.15
N THR A 32 3.65 1.55 -13.08
CA THR A 32 5.06 1.81 -12.77
C THR A 32 5.23 2.95 -11.78
N ALA A 33 4.52 4.07 -11.99
CA ALA A 33 4.59 5.23 -11.10
C ALA A 33 4.16 4.89 -9.67
N ILE A 34 3.03 4.19 -9.51
CA ILE A 34 2.52 3.79 -8.20
C ILE A 34 3.41 2.75 -7.51
N THR A 35 4.05 1.86 -8.27
CA THR A 35 5.01 0.91 -7.69
C THR A 35 6.18 1.66 -7.04
N ALA A 36 6.69 2.71 -7.68
CA ALA A 36 7.76 3.55 -7.11
C ALA A 36 7.28 4.29 -5.85
N GLU A 37 6.08 4.87 -5.87
CA GLU A 37 5.49 5.52 -4.68
C GLU A 37 5.38 4.54 -3.50
N PHE A 38 4.98 3.29 -3.74
CA PHE A 38 4.90 2.27 -2.67
C PHE A 38 6.26 1.77 -2.20
N GLN A 39 7.29 1.80 -3.06
CA GLN A 39 8.67 1.56 -2.65
C GLN A 39 9.14 2.63 -1.67
N ASP A 40 8.89 3.89 -1.97
CA ASP A 40 9.29 5.00 -1.11
C ASP A 40 8.57 4.94 0.24
N VAL A 41 7.28 4.57 0.25
CA VAL A 41 6.54 4.37 1.50
C VAL A 41 7.08 3.17 2.28
N ALA A 42 7.38 2.03 1.64
CA ALA A 42 7.94 0.87 2.33
C ALA A 42 9.31 1.20 2.96
N LEU A 43 10.18 1.93 2.26
CA LEU A 43 11.46 2.41 2.78
C LEU A 43 11.27 3.38 3.95
N LEU A 44 10.30 4.29 3.85
CA LEU A 44 9.98 5.22 4.93
C LEU A 44 9.51 4.46 6.19
N VAL A 45 8.59 3.52 6.03
CA VAL A 45 7.99 2.73 7.12
C VAL A 45 9.01 1.80 7.79
N THR A 46 9.92 1.18 7.01
CA THR A 46 11.02 0.37 7.58
C THR A 46 11.97 1.22 8.42
N GLY A 47 12.15 2.51 8.08
CA GLY A 47 12.90 3.48 8.88
C GLY A 47 12.24 3.89 10.21
N TRP A 48 10.97 3.55 10.44
CA TRP A 48 10.26 3.92 11.67
C TRP A 48 10.56 3.00 12.86
N GLY A 49 11.20 1.85 12.61
CA GLY A 49 11.52 0.85 13.62
C GLY A 49 10.31 0.06 14.11
N LEU A 50 9.26 -0.04 13.28
CA LEU A 50 8.06 -0.82 13.57
C LEU A 50 8.26 -2.29 13.20
N GLY A 51 7.76 -3.19 14.04
CA GLY A 51 7.68 -4.62 13.72
C GLY A 51 6.60 -4.91 12.66
N ALA A 52 6.69 -6.07 12.01
CA ALA A 52 5.74 -6.47 10.97
C ALA A 52 4.26 -6.44 11.43
N SER A 53 4.00 -6.84 12.69
CA SER A 53 2.65 -6.76 13.27
C SER A 53 2.15 -5.33 13.41
N GLU A 54 3.02 -4.42 13.87
CA GLU A 54 2.67 -3.00 14.05
C GLU A 54 2.42 -2.31 12.72
N ILE A 55 3.17 -2.68 11.68
CA ILE A 55 2.93 -2.21 10.30
C ILE A 55 1.58 -2.72 9.79
N GLY A 56 1.25 -3.98 10.05
CA GLY A 56 -0.05 -4.57 9.69
C GLY A 56 -1.20 -3.80 10.34
N ASP A 57 -1.14 -3.60 11.65
CA ASP A 57 -2.21 -2.97 12.40
C ASP A 57 -2.32 -1.46 12.18
N SER A 58 -1.19 -0.76 12.04
CA SER A 58 -1.16 0.70 11.96
C SER A 58 -1.25 1.25 10.53
N LEU A 59 -0.89 0.44 9.53
CA LEU A 59 -0.80 0.88 8.14
C LEU A 59 -1.68 0.06 7.20
N LEU A 60 -1.49 -1.27 7.14
CA LEU A 60 -2.17 -2.11 6.15
C LEU A 60 -3.67 -2.19 6.43
N ARG A 61 -4.07 -2.39 7.68
CA ARG A 61 -5.47 -2.55 8.07
C ARG A 61 -6.30 -1.26 7.87
N PRO A 62 -5.84 -0.06 8.27
CA PRO A 62 -6.54 1.18 7.94
C PRO A 62 -6.69 1.43 6.43
N ILE A 63 -5.69 1.07 5.62
CA ILE A 63 -5.77 1.17 4.15
C ILE A 63 -6.83 0.22 3.62
N GLU A 64 -6.85 -1.03 4.09
CA GLU A 64 -7.89 -2.01 3.72
C GLU A 64 -9.29 -1.52 4.06
N ASP A 65 -9.51 -1.08 5.30
CA ASP A 65 -10.81 -0.61 5.77
C ASP A 65 -11.33 0.53 4.88
N GLU A 66 -10.47 1.50 4.56
CA GLU A 66 -10.82 2.65 3.72
C GLU A 66 -11.14 2.24 2.27
N LEU A 67 -10.40 1.29 1.70
CA LEU A 67 -10.66 0.77 0.34
C LEU A 67 -11.94 -0.07 0.30
N VAL A 68 -12.22 -0.85 1.34
CA VAL A 68 -13.47 -1.62 1.48
C VAL A 68 -14.67 -0.69 1.61
N VAL A 69 -14.56 0.39 2.39
CA VAL A 69 -15.62 1.40 2.50
C VAL A 69 -15.92 2.05 1.14
N ARG A 70 -14.89 2.33 0.34
CA ARG A 70 -15.03 3.02 -0.96
C ARG A 70 -15.52 2.13 -2.09
N TYR A 71 -15.01 0.91 -2.18
CA TYR A 71 -15.18 0.04 -3.35
C TYR A 71 -15.97 -1.25 -3.04
N GLY A 72 -16.40 -1.42 -1.78
CA GLY A 72 -17.04 -2.63 -1.29
C GLY A 72 -16.03 -3.73 -0.97
N THR A 73 -16.50 -4.77 -0.27
CA THR A 73 -15.64 -5.84 0.26
C THR A 73 -14.81 -6.53 -0.81
N VAL A 74 -15.39 -6.86 -1.98
CA VAL A 74 -14.68 -7.64 -3.00
C VAL A 74 -13.57 -6.83 -3.66
N GLU A 75 -13.89 -5.67 -4.23
CA GLU A 75 -12.91 -4.85 -4.94
C GLU A 75 -11.95 -4.13 -3.99
N GLY A 76 -12.43 -3.72 -2.81
CA GLY A 76 -11.60 -3.12 -1.78
C GLY A 76 -10.51 -4.07 -1.27
N LEU A 77 -10.87 -5.33 -0.95
CA LEU A 77 -9.90 -6.35 -0.52
C LEU A 77 -8.93 -6.72 -1.64
N LYS A 78 -9.41 -6.82 -2.89
CA LYS A 78 -8.53 -7.09 -4.03
C LYS A 78 -7.48 -5.99 -4.18
N LEU A 79 -7.91 -4.73 -4.06
CA LEU A 79 -7.04 -3.58 -4.17
C LEU A 79 -6.06 -3.49 -2.98
N SER A 80 -6.50 -3.76 -1.74
CA SER A 80 -5.59 -3.79 -0.58
C SER A 80 -4.56 -4.92 -0.68
N ASN A 81 -4.94 -6.10 -1.21
CA ASN A 81 -4.01 -7.19 -1.44
C ASN A 81 -2.95 -6.84 -2.49
N GLU A 82 -3.34 -6.21 -3.61
CA GLU A 82 -2.39 -5.70 -4.61
C GLU A 82 -1.37 -4.73 -4.00
N PHE A 83 -1.81 -3.87 -3.06
CA PHE A 83 -0.92 -2.99 -2.30
C PHE A 83 0.00 -3.78 -1.35
N ALA A 84 -0.56 -4.68 -0.55
CA ALA A 84 0.19 -5.46 0.43
C ALA A 84 1.24 -6.37 -0.20
N GLU A 85 0.98 -6.92 -1.39
CA GLU A 85 1.95 -7.72 -2.15
C GLU A 85 3.16 -6.87 -2.58
N VAL A 86 2.92 -5.67 -3.12
CA VAL A 86 4.00 -4.73 -3.48
C VAL A 86 4.77 -4.34 -2.22
N PHE A 87 4.04 -3.93 -1.18
CA PHE A 87 4.62 -3.47 0.07
C PHE A 87 5.48 -4.53 0.77
N ASN A 88 4.97 -5.77 0.91
CA ASN A 88 5.68 -6.87 1.59
C ASN A 88 6.83 -7.44 0.78
N GLY A 89 6.69 -7.50 -0.55
CA GLY A 89 7.80 -7.85 -1.42
C GLY A 89 9.00 -6.93 -1.21
N LEU A 90 8.74 -5.64 -1.05
CA LEU A 90 9.78 -4.60 -0.93
C LEU A 90 10.29 -4.39 0.49
N ALA A 91 9.46 -4.64 1.52
CA ALA A 91 9.86 -4.62 2.92
C ALA A 91 10.65 -5.87 3.36
N GLY A 92 10.86 -6.85 2.46
CA GLY A 92 11.64 -8.08 2.73
C GLY A 92 10.88 -9.14 3.55
N THR A 93 9.57 -8.97 3.75
CA THR A 93 8.72 -9.84 4.58
C THR A 93 7.90 -10.86 3.78
N GLY A 94 7.98 -10.84 2.44
CA GLY A 94 7.28 -11.78 1.56
C GLY A 94 7.89 -11.88 0.16
N PRO A 95 7.37 -12.74 -0.72
CA PRO A 95 7.87 -12.84 -2.09
C PRO A 95 7.70 -11.51 -2.83
N VAL A 96 8.80 -11.00 -3.39
CA VAL A 96 8.80 -9.84 -4.29
C VAL A 96 8.09 -10.23 -5.57
N LEU A 97 6.78 -10.00 -5.65
CA LEU A 97 6.13 -9.95 -6.95
C LEU A 97 6.53 -8.62 -7.59
N THR A 98 7.56 -8.68 -8.44
CA THR A 98 7.60 -7.76 -9.57
C THR A 98 6.26 -7.93 -10.26
N LEU A 99 5.43 -6.90 -10.21
CA LEU A 99 4.13 -6.84 -10.85
C LEU A 99 4.31 -6.97 -12.37
N THR A 100 4.58 -8.19 -12.81
CA THR A 100 5.08 -8.52 -14.14
C THR A 100 4.01 -8.14 -15.15
N THR A 101 4.48 -7.56 -16.23
CA THR A 101 3.71 -7.19 -17.41
C THR A 101 3.14 -8.45 -18.06
N ALA A 102 1.88 -8.77 -17.77
CA ALA A 102 1.05 -9.56 -18.68
C ALA A 102 0.24 -8.59 -19.54
#